data_AF-A0A8T5GX19-F1
#
_entry.id   AF-A0A8T5GX19-F1
#
_cell.length_a   1.000
_cell.length_b   1.000
_cell.length_c   1.000
_cell.angle_alpha   90.00
_cell.angle_beta   90.00
_cell.angle_gamma   90.00
#
_symmetry.space_group_name_H-M   'P 1'
#
loop_
_entity.id
_entity.type
_entity.pdbx_description
1 polymer ?
#
loop_
_entity_poly.entity_id
_entity_poly.type
_entity_poly.pdbx_seq_one_letter_code
_entity_poly.pdbx_strand_id
1 'polypeptide(L)'
;NPRSAENRGWTSSLSSFQSRLAWHCHFIQRLEFESTMDHKALNPELDEQLQRQYDEDKFTVWSEGKTGWPFFDACMRYLTATGWINFRMRAMLQSVASYTLWLPWQETGSHLARLFLDYEPGIHWSQVHMQSGVTGINSVRAYSVRKQSEDQDPQGDFIREWVKELNQVPTEFIHEPGLMSLEQQKQYQCEIGKDYPEPIVDEKSARKEGVSKSYSAKGNAKVRQRSRIVYDIHGSRRRR
;
A
#
# COMPACT_ATOMS: atom_id res chain seq x y z
N ASN A 1 -19.96 34.77 -6.95
CA ASN A 1 -21.20 33.98 -7.19
C ASN A 1 -20.81 32.50 -7.26
N PRO A 2 -21.17 31.67 -6.27
CA PRO A 2 -20.79 30.24 -6.23
C PRO A 2 -21.39 29.39 -7.36
N ARG A 3 -22.31 29.95 -8.16
CA ARG A 3 -22.88 29.30 -9.36
C ARG A 3 -22.28 29.81 -10.68
N SER A 4 -21.25 30.66 -10.66
CA SER A 4 -20.58 31.10 -11.89
C SER A 4 -19.85 29.93 -12.57
N ALA A 5 -19.62 30.03 -13.88
CA ALA A 5 -18.88 29.02 -14.64
C ALA A 5 -17.46 28.80 -14.07
N GLU A 6 -16.80 29.87 -13.63
CA GLU A 6 -15.48 29.87 -12.98
C GLU A 6 -15.46 29.12 -11.64
N ASN A 7 -16.59 29.07 -10.94
CA ASN A 7 -16.71 28.43 -9.63
C ASN A 7 -17.28 27.00 -9.71
N ARG A 8 -17.54 26.46 -10.91
CA ARG A 8 -18.01 25.08 -11.07
C ARG A 8 -16.96 24.10 -10.55
N GLY A 9 -17.40 23.12 -9.76
CA GLY A 9 -16.53 22.10 -9.15
C GLY A 9 -15.95 22.49 -7.79
N TRP A 10 -15.76 23.78 -7.49
CA TRP A 10 -15.16 24.22 -6.23
C TRP A 10 -15.96 23.80 -5.00
N THR A 11 -17.28 23.83 -5.05
CA THR A 11 -18.13 23.35 -3.94
C THR A 11 -17.89 21.87 -3.63
N SER A 12 -17.70 21.04 -4.66
CA SER A 12 -17.40 19.61 -4.50
C SER A 12 -16.00 19.39 -3.92
N SER A 13 -15.02 20.15 -4.42
CA SER A 13 -13.65 20.13 -3.90
C SER A 13 -13.58 20.57 -2.44
N LEU A 14 -14.28 21.64 -2.07
CA LEU A 14 -14.37 22.12 -0.69
C LEU A 14 -15.06 21.10 0.23
N SER A 15 -16.16 20.48 -0.23
CA SER A 15 -16.81 19.41 0.54
C SER A 15 -15.88 18.21 0.74
N SER A 16 -15.10 17.85 -0.28
CA SER A 16 -14.12 16.78 -0.19
C SER A 16 -12.99 17.12 0.78
N PHE A 17 -12.50 18.36 0.76
CA PHE A 17 -11.49 18.87 1.69
C PHE A 17 -12.00 18.86 3.14
N GLN A 18 -13.20 19.39 3.39
CA GLN A 18 -13.85 19.35 4.72
C GLN A 18 -13.99 17.91 5.24
N SER A 19 -14.36 16.97 4.36
CA SER A 19 -14.41 15.55 4.70
C SER A 19 -13.03 15.02 5.13
N ARG A 20 -11.94 15.42 4.46
CA ARG A 20 -10.57 15.02 4.86
C ARG A 20 -10.17 15.58 6.22
N LEU A 21 -10.57 16.81 6.56
CA LEU A 21 -10.37 17.36 7.90
C LEU A 21 -11.13 16.55 8.97
N ALA A 22 -12.38 16.17 8.69
CA ALA A 22 -13.13 15.31 9.59
C ALA A 22 -12.48 13.92 9.76
N TRP A 23 -11.95 13.34 8.68
CA TRP A 23 -11.20 12.09 8.74
C TRP A 23 -9.92 12.21 9.59
N HIS A 24 -9.20 13.32 9.47
CA HIS A 24 -8.02 13.60 10.28
C HIS A 24 -8.38 13.58 11.78
N CYS A 25 -9.40 14.34 12.20
CA CYS A 25 -9.86 14.34 13.60
C CYS A 25 -10.34 12.95 14.06
N HIS A 26 -11.09 12.24 13.22
CA HIS A 26 -11.57 10.89 13.52
C HIS A 26 -10.43 9.90 13.82
N PHE A 27 -9.34 9.96 13.06
CA PHE A 27 -8.20 9.06 13.26
C PHE A 27 -7.38 9.41 14.49
N ILE A 28 -7.27 10.69 14.86
CA ILE A 28 -6.65 11.10 16.12
C ILE A 28 -7.46 10.60 17.31
N GLN A 29 -8.78 10.80 17.31
CA GLN A 29 -9.67 10.29 18.36
C GLN A 29 -9.60 8.77 18.51
N ARG A 30 -9.42 8.06 17.39
CA ARG A 30 -9.23 6.60 17.45
C ARG A 30 -7.95 6.23 18.18
N LEU A 31 -6.85 6.93 17.95
CA LEU A 31 -5.59 6.67 18.68
C LEU A 31 -5.75 6.93 20.19
N GLU A 32 -6.48 7.98 20.56
CA GLU A 32 -6.78 8.28 21.97
C GLU A 32 -7.57 7.15 22.64
N PHE A 33 -8.47 6.48 21.90
CA PHE A 33 -9.23 5.34 22.42
C PHE A 33 -8.45 4.02 22.38
N GLU A 34 -7.54 3.86 21.42
CA GLU A 34 -6.77 2.65 21.15
C GLU A 34 -5.26 2.94 21.18
N SER A 35 -4.75 3.30 22.35
CA SER A 35 -3.38 3.78 22.53
C SER A 35 -2.28 2.74 22.22
N THR A 36 -2.65 1.49 21.95
CA THR A 36 -1.73 0.38 21.64
C THR A 36 -1.70 0.04 20.14
N MET A 37 -2.29 0.87 19.28
CA MET A 37 -2.44 0.58 17.84
C MET A 37 -1.13 0.43 17.06
N ASP A 38 -0.01 0.83 17.64
CA ASP A 38 1.33 0.69 17.08
C ASP A 38 1.90 -0.74 17.22
N HIS A 39 1.46 -1.50 18.23
CA HIS A 39 1.97 -2.86 18.49
C HIS A 39 0.88 -3.93 18.61
N LYS A 40 -0.39 -3.54 18.79
CA LYS A 40 -1.53 -4.45 18.91
C LYS A 40 -2.61 -4.14 17.88
N ALA A 41 -2.95 -5.15 17.07
CA ALA A 41 -4.03 -5.05 16.10
C ALA A 41 -5.38 -4.78 16.79
N LEU A 42 -6.27 -4.03 16.12
CA LEU A 42 -7.64 -3.81 16.60
C LEU A 42 -8.42 -5.13 16.75
N ASN A 43 -8.12 -6.10 15.89
CA ASN A 43 -8.59 -7.48 16.00
C ASN A 43 -7.38 -8.43 16.21
N PRO A 44 -6.93 -8.63 17.47
CA PRO A 44 -5.80 -9.51 17.77
C PRO A 44 -6.03 -10.95 17.30
N GLU A 45 -7.27 -11.44 17.39
CA GLU A 45 -7.63 -12.78 16.94
C GLU A 45 -7.43 -12.93 15.43
N LEU A 46 -7.70 -11.88 14.64
CA LEU A 46 -7.44 -11.92 13.21
C LEU A 46 -5.95 -11.89 12.91
N ASP A 47 -5.18 -11.07 13.62
CA ASP A 47 -3.72 -11.01 13.47
C ASP A 47 -3.09 -12.37 13.77
N GLU A 48 -3.51 -13.01 14.86
CA GLU A 48 -3.09 -14.37 15.23
C GLU A 48 -3.47 -15.40 14.16
N GLN A 49 -4.68 -15.32 13.58
CA GLN A 49 -5.12 -16.24 12.53
C GLN A 49 -4.40 -16.03 11.19
N LEU A 50 -3.87 -14.83 10.91
CA LEU A 50 -3.13 -14.55 9.68
C LEU A 50 -1.72 -15.17 9.70
N GLN A 51 -1.16 -15.40 10.89
CA GLN A 51 0.12 -16.11 11.11
C GLN A 51 1.23 -15.61 10.20
N ARG A 52 1.32 -14.29 9.98
CA ARG A 52 2.39 -13.71 9.17
C ARG A 52 3.71 -13.88 9.90
N GLN A 53 4.69 -14.45 9.21
CA GLN A 53 6.03 -14.63 9.75
C GLN A 53 6.96 -13.62 9.10
N TYR A 54 7.88 -13.09 9.89
CA TYR A 54 8.90 -12.19 9.39
C TYR A 54 9.86 -12.96 8.48
N ASP A 55 10.09 -12.40 7.30
CA ASP A 55 11.00 -12.92 6.28
C ASP A 55 11.93 -11.75 5.93
N GLU A 56 13.18 -11.85 6.38
CA GLU A 56 14.15 -10.77 6.30
C GLU A 56 14.50 -10.42 4.85
N ASP A 57 14.61 -11.42 3.98
CA ASP A 57 14.92 -11.22 2.57
C ASP A 57 13.80 -10.45 1.88
N LYS A 58 12.54 -10.90 2.05
CA LYS A 58 11.36 -10.20 1.49
C LYS A 58 11.19 -8.80 2.07
N PHE A 59 11.46 -8.63 3.36
CA PHE A 59 11.37 -7.32 3.99
C PHE A 59 12.41 -6.36 3.42
N THR A 60 13.65 -6.82 3.27
CA THR A 60 14.76 -5.99 2.77
C THR A 60 14.47 -5.50 1.35
N VAL A 61 14.17 -6.40 0.41
CA VAL A 61 13.86 -6.02 -0.99
C VAL A 61 12.64 -5.11 -1.11
N TRP A 62 11.62 -5.30 -0.27
CA TRP A 62 10.44 -4.44 -0.20
C TRP A 62 10.81 -3.03 0.31
N SER A 63 11.59 -2.97 1.39
CA SER A 63 11.97 -1.72 2.05
C SER A 63 12.93 -0.87 1.21
N GLU A 64 13.76 -1.51 0.39
CA GLU A 64 14.73 -0.83 -0.47
C GLU A 64 14.17 -0.47 -1.86
N GLY A 65 12.97 -0.94 -2.21
CA GLY A 65 12.44 -0.76 -3.57
C GLY A 65 13.27 -1.50 -4.61
N LYS A 66 13.53 -2.79 -4.37
CA LYS A 66 14.26 -3.72 -5.26
C LYS A 66 13.44 -5.00 -5.49
N THR A 67 12.14 -4.86 -5.61
CA THR A 67 11.20 -5.99 -5.75
C THR A 67 11.15 -6.57 -7.16
N GLY A 68 11.68 -5.82 -8.15
CA GLY A 68 11.55 -6.19 -9.56
C GLY A 68 10.23 -5.73 -10.17
N TRP A 69 9.42 -4.94 -9.44
CA TRP A 69 8.20 -4.31 -9.96
C TRP A 69 8.38 -2.79 -10.12
N PRO A 70 8.62 -2.28 -11.35
CA PRO A 70 9.16 -0.94 -11.59
C PRO A 70 8.44 0.19 -10.87
N PHE A 71 7.11 0.22 -10.95
CA PHE A 71 6.33 1.28 -10.33
C PHE A 71 6.28 1.19 -8.80
N PHE A 72 6.30 -0.03 -8.25
CA PHE A 72 6.41 -0.22 -6.81
C PHE A 72 7.77 0.27 -6.30
N ASP A 73 8.84 -0.13 -6.98
CA ASP A 73 10.21 0.24 -6.65
C ASP A 73 10.40 1.75 -6.77
N ALA A 74 9.86 2.37 -7.83
CA ALA A 74 9.80 3.81 -8.00
C ALA A 74 9.10 4.51 -6.82
N CYS A 75 7.95 3.99 -6.37
CA CYS A 75 7.21 4.55 -5.24
C CYS A 75 8.00 4.46 -3.93
N MET A 76 8.66 3.33 -3.65
CA MET A 76 9.45 3.17 -2.43
C MET A 76 10.68 4.08 -2.46
N ARG A 77 11.41 4.13 -3.58
CA ARG A 77 12.57 5.01 -3.75
C ARG A 77 12.20 6.49 -3.64
N TYR A 78 11.09 6.89 -4.27
CA TYR A 78 10.53 8.24 -4.13
C TYR A 78 10.21 8.59 -2.69
N LEU A 79 9.52 7.69 -1.98
CA LEU A 79 9.19 7.90 -0.58
C LEU A 79 10.46 8.02 0.28
N THR A 80 11.43 7.14 0.11
CA THR A 80 12.70 7.17 0.85
C THR A 80 13.47 8.46 0.61
N ALA A 81 13.47 8.97 -0.63
CA ALA A 81 14.20 10.18 -0.98
C ALA A 81 13.50 11.48 -0.55
N THR A 82 12.17 11.52 -0.57
CA THR A 82 11.40 12.77 -0.39
C THR A 82 10.61 12.84 0.91
N GLY A 83 10.41 11.69 1.56
CA GLY A 83 9.64 11.55 2.78
C GLY A 83 8.13 11.80 2.63
N TRP A 84 7.62 11.83 1.40
CA TRP A 84 6.19 11.96 1.14
C TRP A 84 5.77 11.11 -0.06
N ILE A 85 4.56 10.55 0.00
CA ILE A 85 3.90 9.97 -1.16
C ILE A 85 2.38 10.09 -1.00
N ASN A 86 1.66 10.11 -2.12
CA ASN A 86 0.20 10.23 -2.10
C ASN A 86 -0.46 9.02 -1.40
N PHE A 87 -1.66 9.26 -0.85
CA PHE A 87 -2.41 8.28 -0.07
C PHE A 87 -2.62 6.93 -0.77
N ARG A 88 -2.83 6.94 -2.09
CA ARG A 88 -3.09 5.71 -2.85
C ARG A 88 -1.85 4.82 -2.88
N MET A 89 -0.68 5.42 -3.06
CA MET A 89 0.57 4.67 -3.07
C MET A 89 0.96 4.20 -1.67
N ARG A 90 0.70 4.98 -0.61
CA ARG A 90 0.84 4.47 0.78
C ARG A 90 0.02 3.19 0.99
N ALA A 91 -1.22 3.19 0.50
CA ALA A 91 -2.07 2.01 0.57
C ALA A 91 -1.52 0.84 -0.27
N MET A 92 -0.99 1.10 -1.45
CA MET A 92 -0.32 0.09 -2.28
C MET A 92 0.87 -0.52 -1.54
N LEU A 93 1.80 0.30 -1.04
CA LEU A 93 3.02 -0.12 -0.32
C LEU A 93 2.69 -1.07 0.83
N GLN A 94 1.73 -0.69 1.69
CA GLN A 94 1.31 -1.52 2.81
C GLN A 94 0.57 -2.79 2.37
N SER A 95 -0.30 -2.69 1.36
CA SER A 95 -1.09 -3.84 0.90
C SER A 95 -0.23 -4.91 0.23
N VAL A 96 0.78 -4.51 -0.54
CA VAL A 96 1.73 -5.43 -1.18
C VAL A 96 2.54 -6.17 -0.12
N ALA A 97 3.02 -5.46 0.91
CA ALA A 97 3.68 -6.08 2.04
C ALA A 97 2.79 -7.14 2.72
N SER A 98 1.51 -6.80 2.93
CA SER A 98 0.58 -7.61 3.73
C SER A 98 -0.06 -8.79 2.98
N TYR A 99 -0.23 -8.68 1.65
CA TYR A 99 -0.97 -9.66 0.84
C TYR A 99 -0.13 -10.32 -0.25
N THR A 100 0.86 -9.63 -0.80
CA THR A 100 1.73 -10.20 -1.84
C THR A 100 2.97 -10.84 -1.21
N LEU A 101 3.61 -10.15 -0.26
CA LEU A 101 4.82 -10.65 0.42
C LEU A 101 4.53 -11.33 1.76
N TRP A 102 3.29 -11.23 2.25
CA TRP A 102 2.81 -11.85 3.49
C TRP A 102 3.61 -11.46 4.75
N LEU A 103 4.13 -10.23 4.79
CA LEU A 103 4.95 -9.68 5.87
C LEU A 103 4.11 -9.15 7.05
N PRO A 104 4.63 -9.21 8.29
CA PRO A 104 3.99 -8.61 9.47
C PRO A 104 3.75 -7.10 9.32
N TRP A 105 2.60 -6.63 9.79
CA TRP A 105 2.19 -5.23 9.65
C TRP A 105 2.97 -4.31 10.59
N GLN A 106 3.44 -4.81 11.73
CA GLN A 106 4.21 -4.07 12.72
C GLN A 106 5.54 -3.60 12.13
N GLU A 107 6.28 -4.51 11.50
CA GLU A 107 7.59 -4.22 10.91
C GLU A 107 7.46 -3.29 9.70
N THR A 108 6.52 -3.60 8.81
CA THR A 108 6.28 -2.79 7.60
C THR A 108 5.72 -1.41 7.96
N GLY A 109 4.80 -1.35 8.91
CA GLY A 109 4.26 -0.10 9.45
C GLY A 109 5.32 0.76 10.14
N SER A 110 6.20 0.15 10.94
CA SER A 110 7.32 0.86 11.60
C SER A 110 8.34 1.37 10.60
N HIS A 111 8.63 0.59 9.55
CA HIS A 111 9.50 1.05 8.46
C HIS A 111 8.93 2.28 7.76
N LEU A 112 7.68 2.22 7.32
CA LEU A 112 7.03 3.36 6.65
C LEU A 112 6.90 4.57 7.57
N ALA A 113 6.62 4.38 8.86
CA ALA A 113 6.55 5.46 9.85
C ALA A 113 7.83 6.29 9.90
N ARG A 114 9.00 5.64 9.77
CA ARG A 114 10.30 6.31 9.78
C ARG A 114 10.59 7.13 8.51
N LEU A 115 9.87 6.88 7.41
CA LEU A 115 10.08 7.57 6.14
C LEU A 115 9.21 8.84 6.02
N PHE A 116 8.03 8.88 6.64
CA PHE A 116 7.08 9.97 6.42
C PHE A 116 7.45 11.26 7.18
N LEU A 117 7.61 12.36 6.44
CA LEU A 117 7.74 13.71 7.02
C LEU A 117 6.42 14.23 7.60
N ASP A 118 5.29 13.75 7.06
CA ASP A 118 3.94 14.03 7.55
C ASP A 118 3.40 12.91 8.44
N TYR A 119 4.30 12.22 9.16
CA TYR A 119 3.94 11.17 10.09
C TYR A 119 3.01 11.69 11.18
N GLU A 120 1.79 11.15 11.21
CA GLU A 120 0.81 11.38 12.26
C GLU A 120 0.34 10.00 12.75
N PRO A 121 0.67 9.56 13.98
CA PRO A 121 0.45 8.20 14.45
C PRO A 121 -1.00 7.74 14.34
N GLY A 122 -1.97 8.63 14.62
CA GLY A 122 -3.39 8.25 14.58
C GLY A 122 -3.86 7.92 13.17
N ILE A 123 -3.33 8.63 12.19
CA ILE A 123 -3.60 8.39 10.77
C ILE A 123 -2.81 7.18 10.28
N HIS A 124 -1.50 7.13 10.55
CA HIS A 124 -0.60 6.10 10.06
C HIS A 124 -1.02 4.71 10.50
N TRP A 125 -1.16 4.46 11.80
CA TRP A 125 -1.48 3.13 12.31
C TRP A 125 -2.90 2.69 11.96
N SER A 126 -3.84 3.65 11.90
CA SER A 126 -5.17 3.38 11.34
C SER A 126 -5.11 2.90 9.89
N GLN A 127 -4.30 3.55 9.06
CA GLN A 127 -4.11 3.15 7.67
C GLN A 127 -3.40 1.81 7.56
N VAL A 128 -2.32 1.59 8.33
CA VAL A 128 -1.61 0.31 8.37
C VAL A 128 -2.58 -0.83 8.68
N HIS A 129 -3.39 -0.70 9.74
CA HIS A 129 -4.38 -1.71 10.09
C HIS A 129 -5.43 -1.95 8.99
N MET A 130 -5.89 -0.88 8.35
CA MET A 130 -6.89 -0.98 7.28
C MET A 130 -6.33 -1.68 6.03
N GLN A 131 -5.08 -1.39 5.65
CA GLN A 131 -4.46 -1.94 4.44
C GLN A 131 -3.79 -3.29 4.66
N SER A 132 -3.42 -3.62 5.90
CA SER A 132 -2.95 -4.97 6.25
C SER A 132 -4.10 -5.93 6.57
N GLY A 133 -5.31 -5.42 6.73
CA GLY A 133 -6.51 -6.22 6.94
C GLY A 133 -6.75 -6.67 8.37
N VAL A 134 -5.91 -6.26 9.34
CA VAL A 134 -6.00 -6.69 10.75
C VAL A 134 -7.14 -6.00 11.54
N THR A 135 -7.95 -5.15 10.89
CA THR A 135 -9.17 -4.58 11.50
C THR A 135 -10.36 -5.55 11.53
N GLY A 136 -10.45 -6.49 10.58
CA GLY A 136 -11.56 -7.42 10.45
C GLY A 136 -12.87 -6.86 9.87
N ILE A 137 -13.14 -5.56 10.00
CA ILE A 137 -14.40 -4.93 9.54
C ILE A 137 -14.40 -4.52 8.06
N ASN A 138 -13.22 -4.33 7.46
CA ASN A 138 -13.08 -3.88 6.07
C ASN A 138 -13.01 -5.07 5.11
N SER A 139 -13.40 -4.85 3.85
CA SER A 139 -13.08 -5.80 2.77
C SER A 139 -11.56 -5.87 2.57
N VAL A 140 -11.03 -7.02 2.16
CA VAL A 140 -9.62 -7.16 1.82
C VAL A 140 -9.34 -6.29 0.58
N ARG A 141 -8.37 -5.38 0.68
CA ARG A 141 -7.99 -4.43 -0.39
C ARG A 141 -6.53 -4.67 -0.79
N ALA A 142 -6.30 -5.72 -1.57
CA ALA A 142 -4.98 -5.99 -2.13
C ALA A 142 -4.84 -5.29 -3.50
N TYR A 143 -3.87 -4.39 -3.61
CA TYR A 143 -3.62 -3.66 -4.85
C TYR A 143 -2.83 -4.51 -5.84
N SER A 144 -3.20 -4.44 -7.13
CA SER A 144 -2.39 -5.00 -8.20
C SER A 144 -1.32 -3.98 -8.61
N VAL A 145 -0.05 -4.34 -8.48
CA VAL A 145 1.07 -3.43 -8.81
C VAL A 145 1.01 -3.04 -10.29
N ARG A 146 0.86 -4.02 -11.20
CA ARG A 146 0.75 -3.78 -12.63
C ARG A 146 -0.37 -2.80 -12.97
N LYS A 147 -1.57 -3.02 -12.42
CA LYS A 147 -2.70 -2.11 -12.69
C LYS A 147 -2.43 -0.70 -12.18
N GLN A 148 -1.81 -0.54 -11.01
CA GLN A 148 -1.45 0.80 -10.52
C GLN A 148 -0.39 1.47 -11.40
N SER A 149 0.59 0.69 -11.88
CA SER A 149 1.61 1.10 -12.84
C SER A 149 0.97 1.71 -14.10
N GLU A 150 0.11 0.95 -14.76
CA GLU A 150 -0.54 1.34 -16.03
C GLU A 150 -1.54 2.50 -15.83
N ASP A 151 -2.34 2.46 -14.75
CA ASP A 151 -3.36 3.49 -14.49
C ASP A 151 -2.76 4.84 -14.08
N GLN A 152 -1.62 4.86 -13.39
CA GLN A 152 -1.06 6.07 -12.77
C GLN A 152 0.16 6.63 -13.49
N ASP A 153 0.88 5.81 -14.24
CA ASP A 153 2.08 6.21 -14.98
C ASP A 153 2.11 5.58 -16.38
N PRO A 154 1.08 5.79 -17.23
CA PRO A 154 0.93 5.06 -18.49
C PRO A 154 2.08 5.22 -19.49
N GLN A 155 2.94 6.23 -19.33
CA GLN A 155 4.13 6.42 -20.16
C GLN A 155 5.43 5.93 -19.49
N GLY A 156 5.39 5.65 -18.19
CA GLY A 156 6.53 5.22 -17.40
C GLY A 156 7.47 6.36 -16.99
N ASP A 157 7.02 7.62 -17.06
CA ASP A 157 7.87 8.78 -16.77
C ASP A 157 8.30 8.80 -15.31
N PHE A 158 7.38 8.47 -14.40
CA PHE A 158 7.70 8.37 -12.97
C PHE A 158 8.64 7.19 -12.69
N ILE A 159 8.44 6.05 -13.35
CA ILE A 159 9.34 4.90 -13.25
C ILE A 159 10.76 5.28 -13.68
N ARG A 160 10.94 5.90 -14.85
CA ARG A 160 12.26 6.32 -15.34
C ARG A 160 12.95 7.30 -14.39
N GLU A 161 12.16 8.19 -13.78
CA GLU A 161 12.71 9.18 -12.85
C GLU A 161 13.23 8.53 -11.57
N TRP A 162 12.54 7.53 -11.01
CA TRP A 162 12.91 6.97 -9.70
C TRP A 162 13.64 5.63 -9.77
N VAL A 163 13.64 4.97 -10.92
CA VAL A 163 14.38 3.74 -11.21
C VAL A 163 15.30 4.03 -12.40
N LYS A 164 16.44 4.67 -12.08
CA LYS A 164 17.35 5.24 -13.09
C LYS A 164 17.92 4.18 -14.05
N GLU A 165 18.07 2.94 -13.58
CA GLU A 165 18.47 1.80 -14.39
C GLU A 165 17.45 1.47 -15.51
N LEU A 166 16.17 1.86 -15.38
CA LEU A 166 15.14 1.67 -16.41
C LEU A 166 14.95 2.89 -17.33
N ASN A 167 15.79 3.92 -17.22
CA ASN A 167 15.59 5.19 -17.94
C ASN A 167 15.55 5.03 -19.47
N GLN A 168 16.27 4.05 -20.04
CA GLN A 168 16.30 3.80 -21.49
C GLN A 168 15.26 2.76 -21.97
N VAL A 169 14.56 2.07 -21.07
CA VAL A 169 13.64 0.97 -21.41
C VAL A 169 12.35 1.50 -22.02
N PRO A 170 11.96 1.24 -23.27
CA PRO A 170 10.81 1.89 -23.91
C PRO A 170 9.49 1.62 -23.18
N THR A 171 8.50 2.50 -23.36
CA THR A 171 7.19 2.45 -22.66
C THR A 171 6.47 1.10 -22.81
N GLU A 172 6.68 0.38 -23.92
CA GLU A 172 6.14 -0.97 -24.13
C GLU A 172 6.58 -1.97 -23.04
N PHE A 173 7.79 -1.81 -22.50
CA PHE A 173 8.37 -2.71 -21.51
C PHE A 173 8.54 -2.07 -20.12
N ILE A 174 8.30 -0.78 -19.96
CA ILE A 174 8.62 -0.05 -18.71
C ILE A 174 7.88 -0.59 -17.48
N HIS A 175 6.71 -1.17 -17.68
CA HIS A 175 5.90 -1.76 -16.61
C HIS A 175 6.27 -3.22 -16.31
N GLU A 176 6.87 -3.94 -17.27
CA GLU A 176 7.31 -5.34 -17.17
C GLU A 176 8.60 -5.56 -17.97
N PRO A 177 9.76 -5.06 -17.48
CA PRO A 177 11.00 -5.05 -18.26
C PRO A 177 11.57 -6.45 -18.52
N GLY A 178 11.13 -7.45 -17.76
CA GLY A 178 11.46 -8.87 -18.00
C GLY A 178 10.90 -9.44 -19.31
N LEU A 179 9.98 -8.74 -19.98
CA LEU A 179 9.50 -9.14 -21.31
C LEU A 179 10.48 -8.79 -22.43
N MET A 180 11.49 -7.96 -22.16
CA MET A 180 12.54 -7.65 -23.14
C MET A 180 13.39 -8.87 -23.46
N SER A 181 13.65 -9.09 -24.74
CA SER A 181 14.66 -10.07 -25.18
C SER A 181 16.06 -9.68 -24.71
N LEU A 182 16.99 -10.63 -24.68
CA LEU A 182 18.39 -10.35 -24.32
C LEU A 182 19.04 -9.29 -25.22
N GLU A 183 18.63 -9.22 -26.49
CA GLU A 183 19.11 -8.19 -27.43
C GLU A 183 18.55 -6.82 -27.06
N GLN A 184 17.26 -6.73 -26.72
CA GLN A 184 16.63 -5.49 -26.26
C GLN A 184 17.23 -5.01 -24.93
N GLN A 185 17.48 -5.91 -23.97
CA GLN A 185 18.12 -5.58 -22.70
C GLN A 185 19.51 -4.97 -22.90
N LYS A 186 20.31 -5.52 -23.83
CA LYS A 186 21.60 -4.93 -24.22
C LYS A 186 21.46 -3.59 -24.92
N GLN A 187 20.50 -3.48 -25.86
CA GLN A 187 20.23 -2.25 -26.60
C GLN A 187 19.85 -1.09 -25.67
N TYR A 188 19.01 -1.36 -24.68
CA TYR A 188 18.53 -0.38 -23.71
C TYR A 188 19.37 -0.34 -22.42
N GLN A 189 20.53 -1.00 -22.40
CA GLN A 189 21.50 -0.94 -21.28
C GLN A 189 20.89 -1.28 -19.91
N CYS A 190 19.98 -2.27 -19.89
CA CYS A 190 19.36 -2.75 -18.66
C CYS A 190 19.20 -4.27 -18.74
N GLU A 191 20.17 -5.00 -18.19
CA GLU A 191 20.13 -6.44 -18.00
C GLU A 191 19.33 -6.81 -16.74
N ILE A 192 18.23 -7.53 -16.90
CA ILE A 192 17.40 -7.98 -15.78
C ILE A 192 18.13 -9.08 -15.00
N GLY A 193 18.08 -8.99 -13.67
CA GLY A 193 18.87 -9.81 -12.75
C GLY A 193 20.27 -9.25 -12.45
N LYS A 194 20.71 -8.21 -13.16
CA LYS A 194 22.02 -7.56 -12.97
C LYS A 194 21.90 -6.06 -12.69
N ASP A 195 21.32 -5.31 -13.63
CA ASP A 195 21.14 -3.87 -13.51
C ASP A 195 19.83 -3.53 -12.79
N TYR A 196 18.77 -4.30 -13.05
CA TYR A 196 17.49 -4.23 -12.36
C TYR A 196 17.04 -5.64 -11.92
N PRO A 197 16.55 -5.85 -10.70
CA PRO A 197 16.25 -7.19 -10.19
C PRO A 197 15.10 -7.88 -10.95
N GLU A 198 15.15 -9.22 -10.96
CA GLU A 198 13.98 -10.02 -11.34
C GLU A 198 12.85 -9.86 -10.29
N PRO A 199 11.58 -10.01 -10.69
CA PRO A 199 10.47 -10.05 -9.75
C PRO A 199 10.67 -11.09 -8.65
N ILE A 200 10.67 -10.66 -7.40
CA ILE A 200 10.92 -11.53 -6.24
C ILE A 200 9.89 -12.66 -6.08
N VAL A 201 8.67 -12.44 -6.57
CA VAL A 201 7.59 -13.43 -6.71
C VAL A 201 6.70 -13.06 -7.91
N ASP A 202 5.91 -14.01 -8.40
CA ASP A 202 4.79 -13.68 -9.30
C ASP A 202 3.71 -12.91 -8.51
N GLU A 203 3.60 -11.60 -8.79
CA GLU A 203 2.72 -10.69 -8.06
C GLU A 203 1.27 -11.16 -8.03
N LYS A 204 0.78 -11.66 -9.16
CA LYS A 204 -0.64 -11.96 -9.35
C LYS A 204 -1.06 -13.19 -8.55
N SER A 205 -0.27 -14.26 -8.61
CA SER A 205 -0.51 -15.49 -7.86
C SER A 205 -0.31 -15.27 -6.37
N ALA A 206 0.80 -14.64 -5.96
CA ALA A 206 1.10 -14.36 -4.55
C ALA A 206 0.02 -13.49 -3.90
N ARG A 207 -0.39 -12.41 -4.57
CA ARG A 207 -1.50 -11.57 -4.11
C ARG A 207 -2.82 -12.34 -3.99
N LYS A 208 -3.14 -13.19 -4.97
CA LYS A 208 -4.37 -14.02 -4.95
C LYS A 208 -4.35 -14.97 -3.76
N GLU A 209 -3.21 -15.59 -3.49
CA GLU A 209 -3.01 -16.47 -2.33
C GLU A 209 -3.20 -15.71 -1.02
N GLY A 210 -2.56 -14.54 -0.85
CA GLY A 210 -2.71 -13.74 0.36
C GLY A 210 -4.13 -13.23 0.58
N VAL A 211 -4.85 -12.87 -0.48
CA VAL A 211 -6.29 -12.55 -0.40
C VAL A 211 -7.08 -13.77 0.08
N SER A 212 -6.82 -14.95 -0.46
CA SER A 212 -7.48 -16.19 -0.06
C SER A 212 -7.26 -16.52 1.43
N LYS A 213 -5.99 -16.48 1.87
CA LYS A 213 -5.62 -16.67 3.29
C LYS A 213 -6.32 -15.66 4.19
N SER A 214 -6.38 -14.39 3.78
CA SER A 214 -7.04 -13.33 4.54
C SER A 214 -8.54 -13.58 4.71
N TYR A 215 -9.24 -14.02 3.67
CA TYR A 215 -10.66 -14.38 3.77
C TYR A 215 -10.89 -15.65 4.60
N SER A 216 -9.99 -16.63 4.50
CA SER A 216 -10.03 -17.82 5.36
C SER A 216 -9.92 -17.45 6.84
N ALA A 217 -8.95 -16.61 7.21
CA ALA A 217 -8.77 -16.12 8.59
C ALA A 217 -10.01 -15.37 9.11
N LYS A 218 -10.63 -14.53 8.26
CA LYS A 218 -11.92 -13.85 8.57
C LYS A 218 -13.09 -14.82 8.79
N GLY A 219 -12.97 -16.06 8.34
CA GLY A 219 -13.96 -17.12 8.54
C GLY A 219 -14.06 -17.62 9.98
N ASN A 220 -13.00 -17.47 10.78
CA ASN A 220 -12.92 -17.96 12.15
C ASN A 220 -13.98 -17.31 13.06
N ALA A 221 -14.62 -18.11 13.92
CA ALA A 221 -15.68 -17.64 14.81
C ALA A 221 -15.23 -16.55 15.81
N LYS A 222 -14.04 -16.71 16.41
CA LYS A 222 -13.46 -15.71 17.33
C LYS A 222 -13.17 -14.40 16.61
N VAL A 223 -12.61 -14.49 15.40
CA VAL A 223 -12.33 -13.33 14.54
C VAL A 223 -13.61 -12.56 14.21
N ARG A 224 -14.69 -13.27 13.87
CA ARG A 224 -16.00 -12.66 13.57
C ARG A 224 -16.58 -11.97 14.81
N GLN A 225 -16.50 -12.60 15.98
CA GLN A 225 -16.96 -12.00 17.24
C GLN A 225 -16.20 -10.70 17.53
N ARG A 226 -14.86 -10.73 17.48
CA ARG A 226 -14.05 -9.54 17.68
C ARG A 226 -14.33 -8.46 16.63
N SER A 227 -14.51 -8.83 15.37
CA SER A 227 -14.84 -7.88 14.29
C SER A 227 -16.13 -7.11 14.56
N ARG A 228 -17.15 -7.75 15.16
CA ARG A 228 -18.39 -7.07 15.57
C ARG A 228 -18.11 -6.00 16.63
N ILE A 229 -17.33 -6.34 17.67
CA ILE A 229 -16.93 -5.39 18.71
C ILE A 229 -16.17 -4.20 18.10
N VAL A 230 -15.21 -4.48 17.21
CA VAL A 230 -14.46 -3.42 16.51
C VAL A 230 -15.40 -2.53 15.68
N TYR A 231 -16.41 -3.10 15.01
CA TYR A 231 -17.41 -2.33 14.27
C TYR A 231 -18.32 -1.49 15.19
N ASP A 232 -18.69 -2.05 16.32
CA ASP A 232 -19.55 -1.39 17.31
C ASP A 232 -18.82 -0.26 18.04
N ILE A 233 -17.49 -0.23 18.05
CA ILE A 233 -16.72 0.91 18.59
C ILE A 233 -16.36 1.90 17.47
N HIS A 234 -15.80 1.40 16.38
CA HIS A 234 -15.07 2.22 15.40
C HIS A 234 -15.76 2.35 14.03
N GLY A 235 -16.86 1.63 13.81
CA GLY A 235 -17.60 1.62 12.56
C GLY A 235 -18.35 2.94 12.30
N SER A 236 -18.43 3.32 11.03
CA SER A 236 -19.17 4.53 10.63
C SER A 236 -20.64 4.45 11.03
N ARG A 237 -21.16 5.53 11.63
CA ARG A 237 -22.59 5.70 11.98
C ARG A 237 -23.42 6.35 10.88
N ARG A 238 -22.78 6.72 9.77
CA ARG A 238 -23.49 7.32 8.64
C ARG A 238 -24.42 6.27 8.04
N ARG A 239 -25.73 6.52 8.14
CA ARG A 239 -26.74 5.75 7.42
C ARG A 239 -26.50 5.96 5.92
N ARG A 240 -26.42 4.86 5.17
CA ARG A 240 -26.35 4.90 3.70
C ARG A 240 -27.68 5.35 3.12
#